data_AF-A0AAU8S939-F1
#
_entry.id   AF-A0AAU8S939-F1
#
_cell.length_a   1.000
_cell.length_b   1.000
_cell.length_c   1.000
_cell.angle_alpha   90.00
_cell.angle_beta   90.00
_cell.angle_gamma   90.00
#
_symmetry.space_group_name_H-M   'P 1'
#
loop_
_entity.id
_entity.type
_entity.pdbx_description
1 polymer ?
#
loop_
_entity_poly.entity_id
_entity_poly.type
_entity_poly.pdbx_seq_one_letter_code
_entity_poly.pdbx_strand_id
1 'polypeptide(L)'
;MSTDITYTESAISSSPSTFSANFAYDSDWRPADNTINTSLIFKHNLKCIPYPVCLFFSPDQEKVYPLIWSYYGPTSGNPASIRIDETKVTLSISSGIPLHGFFEPQTGGWTYWRSGFFRVAIPSQSR
;
A
#
# COMPACT_ATOMS: atom_id res chain seq x y z
N MET A 1 -12.04 -25.88 -8.93
CA MET A 1 -13.13 -25.06 -8.36
C MET A 1 -12.92 -23.63 -8.81
N SER A 2 -13.93 -22.97 -9.37
CA SER A 2 -13.87 -21.53 -9.64
C SER A 2 -13.82 -20.83 -8.31
N THR A 3 -12.67 -20.30 -7.92
CA THR A 3 -12.64 -19.28 -6.86
C THR A 3 -13.24 -18.04 -7.50
N ASP A 4 -14.45 -17.66 -7.08
CA ASP A 4 -15.05 -16.39 -7.50
C ASP A 4 -14.21 -15.26 -6.90
N ILE A 5 -13.25 -14.78 -7.70
CA ILE A 5 -12.36 -13.69 -7.34
C ILE A 5 -13.18 -12.41 -7.40
N THR A 6 -13.55 -11.87 -6.23
CA THR A 6 -14.26 -10.60 -6.14
C THR A 6 -13.27 -9.47 -6.30
N TYR A 7 -13.43 -8.68 -7.36
CA TYR A 7 -12.73 -7.41 -7.55
C TYR A 7 -13.62 -6.25 -7.13
N THR A 8 -13.05 -5.29 -6.42
CA THR A 8 -13.75 -4.06 -6.05
C THR A 8 -12.93 -2.83 -6.42
N GLU A 9 -13.64 -1.77 -6.78
CA GLU A 9 -13.07 -0.44 -6.97
C GLU A 9 -13.10 0.33 -5.65
N SER A 10 -12.20 1.29 -5.55
CA SER A 10 -12.06 2.17 -4.39
C SER A 10 -13.10 3.28 -4.34
N ALA A 11 -13.47 3.66 -3.12
CA ALA A 11 -14.25 4.87 -2.84
C ALA A 11 -13.38 5.82 -2.02
N ILE A 12 -13.34 7.11 -2.36
CA ILE A 12 -12.64 8.10 -1.52
C ILE A 12 -13.52 8.39 -0.30
N SER A 13 -12.98 8.19 0.90
CA SER A 13 -13.67 8.53 2.14
C SER A 13 -13.70 10.05 2.40
N SER A 14 -14.78 10.52 3.03
CA SER A 14 -14.86 11.87 3.60
C SER A 14 -14.21 12.00 4.99
N SER A 15 -13.83 10.87 5.60
CA SER A 15 -13.34 10.75 6.98
C SER A 15 -12.17 9.75 7.08
N PRO A 16 -11.02 10.03 6.44
CA PRO A 16 -9.89 9.11 6.38
C PRO A 16 -9.29 8.82 7.77
N SER A 17 -8.82 7.58 7.97
CA SER A 17 -8.14 7.15 9.19
C SER A 17 -6.87 7.96 9.46
N THR A 18 -6.78 8.51 10.67
CA THR A 18 -5.62 9.31 11.14
C THR A 18 -4.56 8.43 11.77
N PHE A 19 -3.29 8.72 11.48
CA PHE A 19 -2.14 8.07 12.12
C PHE A 19 -1.60 8.95 13.24
N SER A 20 -0.84 8.37 14.19
CA SER A 20 -0.22 9.13 15.28
C SER A 20 0.81 10.14 14.74
N ALA A 21 1.05 11.26 15.43
CA ALA A 21 1.85 12.37 14.87
C ALA A 21 3.39 12.15 14.88
N ASN A 22 3.89 11.00 15.32
CA ASN A 22 5.32 10.80 15.60
C ASN A 22 6.09 10.18 14.42
N PHE A 23 6.03 10.85 13.26
CA PHE A 23 6.75 10.43 12.06
C PHE A 23 7.77 11.48 11.60
N ALA A 24 8.95 11.03 11.17
CA ALA A 24 9.92 11.86 10.46
C ALA A 24 9.47 12.15 9.03
N TYR A 25 8.60 11.29 8.49
CA TYR A 25 7.95 11.47 7.20
C TYR A 25 6.61 10.74 7.17
N ASP A 26 5.61 11.41 6.59
CA ASP A 26 4.32 10.84 6.27
C ASP A 26 3.93 11.36 4.88
N SER A 27 3.59 10.44 3.97
CA SER A 27 3.27 10.80 2.59
C SER A 27 1.84 11.23 2.34
N ASP A 28 0.97 11.10 3.34
CA ASP A 28 -0.49 10.97 3.17
C ASP A 28 -0.87 9.82 2.22
N TRP A 29 -2.17 9.68 1.97
CA TRP A 29 -2.70 8.71 1.02
C TRP A 29 -2.46 9.14 -0.42
N ARG A 30 -1.81 8.29 -1.22
CA ARG A 30 -1.62 8.51 -2.65
C ARG A 30 -2.40 7.51 -3.49
N PRO A 31 -3.25 7.98 -4.42
CA PRO A 31 -4.05 7.10 -5.26
C PRO A 31 -3.16 6.28 -6.19
N ALA A 32 -3.62 5.08 -6.50
CA ALA A 32 -3.03 4.19 -7.47
C ALA A 32 -4.11 3.32 -8.12
N ASP A 33 -3.79 2.83 -9.31
CA ASP A 33 -4.50 1.76 -9.99
C ASP A 33 -3.49 0.81 -10.64
N ASN A 34 -3.98 -0.31 -11.16
CA ASN A 34 -3.17 -1.31 -11.86
C ASN A 34 -3.46 -1.35 -13.37
N THR A 35 -3.94 -0.25 -13.95
CA THR A 35 -4.27 -0.19 -15.38
C THR A 35 -3.03 -0.16 -16.27
N ILE A 36 -1.95 0.41 -15.76
CA ILE A 36 -0.65 0.51 -16.42
C ILE A 36 0.48 0.18 -15.46
N ASN A 37 1.65 -0.20 -16.00
CA ASN A 37 2.87 -0.24 -15.23
C ASN A 37 3.26 1.19 -14.83
N THR A 38 3.42 1.45 -13.54
CA THR A 38 3.77 2.79 -13.05
C THR A 38 4.65 2.74 -11.81
N SER A 39 5.17 3.89 -11.38
CA SER A 39 5.94 4.04 -10.16
C SER A 39 5.33 5.12 -9.28
N LEU A 40 5.01 4.79 -8.04
CA LEU A 40 4.64 5.77 -7.02
C LEU A 40 5.91 6.20 -6.28
N ILE A 41 6.22 7.50 -6.35
CA ILE A 41 7.47 8.06 -5.80
C ILE A 41 7.16 8.93 -4.58
N PHE A 42 7.49 8.43 -3.39
CA PHE A 42 7.32 9.08 -2.11
C PHE A 42 8.63 9.75 -1.68
N LYS A 43 8.78 11.03 -2.01
CA LYS A 43 10.00 11.79 -1.70
C LYS A 43 10.05 12.12 -0.20
N HIS A 44 11.06 11.61 0.50
CA HIS A 44 11.37 11.96 1.88
C HIS A 44 12.76 12.61 1.91
N ASN A 45 12.97 13.74 2.57
CA ASN A 45 14.26 14.45 2.49
C ASN A 45 15.20 14.14 3.67
N LEU A 46 15.22 12.88 4.12
CA LEU A 46 15.89 12.47 5.36
C LEU A 46 17.43 12.38 5.24
N LYS A 47 17.98 12.32 4.01
CA LYS A 47 19.43 12.24 3.76
C LYS A 47 20.11 11.00 4.36
N CYS A 48 19.32 9.96 4.61
CA CYS A 48 19.78 8.65 5.05
C CYS A 48 18.77 7.61 4.57
N ILE A 49 19.19 6.35 4.45
CA ILE A 49 18.27 5.24 4.18
C ILE A 49 17.40 5.05 5.43
N PRO A 50 16.08 5.31 5.38
CA PRO A 50 15.23 5.21 6.55
C PRO A 50 15.01 3.75 6.96
N TYR A 51 15.03 3.53 8.28
CA TYR A 51 14.63 2.26 8.87
C TYR A 51 14.10 2.49 10.30
N PRO A 52 12.92 1.93 10.68
CA PRO A 52 12.00 1.16 9.83
C PRO A 52 11.22 2.05 8.84
N VAL A 53 10.62 1.42 7.81
CA VAL A 53 9.65 2.05 6.90
C VAL A 53 8.34 1.29 6.99
N CYS A 54 7.24 2.00 7.24
CA CYS A 54 5.90 1.43 7.27
C CYS A 54 5.17 1.76 5.96
N LEU A 55 4.63 0.73 5.32
CA LEU A 55 3.83 0.86 4.10
C LEU A 55 2.42 0.38 4.38
N PHE A 56 1.45 1.12 3.88
CA PHE A 56 0.04 0.83 4.06
C PHE A 56 -0.68 0.86 2.73
N PHE A 57 -1.63 -0.05 2.57
CA PHE A 57 -2.64 0.01 1.53
C PHE A 57 -3.99 0.35 2.17
N SER A 58 -4.81 1.10 1.45
CA SER A 58 -6.20 1.27 1.79
C SER A 58 -7.07 1.33 0.53
N PRO A 59 -8.18 0.60 0.48
CA PRO A 59 -9.12 0.72 -0.63
C PRO A 59 -9.98 1.97 -0.50
N ASP A 60 -10.12 2.57 0.68
CA ASP A 60 -11.09 3.65 0.93
C ASP A 60 -10.58 4.78 1.83
N GLN A 61 -9.32 4.70 2.28
CA GLN A 61 -8.68 5.56 3.29
C GLN A 61 -9.21 5.35 4.72
N GLU A 62 -10.15 4.44 4.95
CA GLU A 62 -10.67 4.07 6.28
C GLU A 62 -10.09 2.73 6.73
N LYS A 63 -10.23 1.70 5.90
CA LYS A 63 -9.66 0.36 6.13
C LYS A 63 -8.19 0.39 5.79
N VAL A 64 -7.34 0.12 6.77
CA VAL A 64 -5.89 0.17 6.60
C VAL A 64 -5.32 -1.23 6.70
N TYR A 65 -4.60 -1.63 5.66
CA TYR A 65 -3.89 -2.90 5.61
C TYR A 65 -2.38 -2.62 5.66
N PRO A 66 -1.65 -3.14 6.66
CA PRO A 66 -0.20 -3.07 6.65
C PRO A 66 0.33 -3.89 5.47
N LEU A 67 1.17 -3.26 4.66
CA LEU A 67 1.75 -3.92 3.51
C LEU A 67 2.95 -4.75 3.96
N ILE A 68 2.71 -6.03 4.19
CA ILE A 68 3.74 -7.00 4.55
C ILE A 68 4.13 -7.75 3.28
N TRP A 69 5.30 -7.41 2.73
CA TRP A 69 5.80 -7.99 1.49
C TRP A 69 6.38 -9.38 1.74
N SER A 70 5.56 -10.43 1.66
CA SER A 70 6.07 -11.83 1.61
C SER A 70 5.02 -12.94 1.49
N TYR A 71 3.71 -12.69 1.31
CA TYR A 71 2.81 -13.82 1.07
C TYR A 71 2.82 -14.25 -0.41
N TYR A 72 3.24 -15.50 -0.62
CA TYR A 72 3.52 -16.13 -1.91
C TYR A 72 2.24 -16.30 -2.74
N GLY A 73 2.18 -15.61 -3.87
CA GLY A 73 1.23 -15.89 -4.94
C GLY A 73 1.42 -14.91 -6.11
N PRO A 74 1.30 -15.34 -7.38
CA PRO A 74 1.28 -14.42 -8.53
C PRO A 74 0.11 -13.41 -8.53
N THR A 75 -0.71 -13.43 -7.48
CA THR A 75 -1.91 -12.61 -7.27
C THR A 75 -1.91 -11.86 -5.92
N SER A 76 -0.82 -11.92 -5.13
CA SER A 76 -0.82 -11.42 -3.74
C SER A 76 -0.75 -9.89 -3.58
N GLY A 77 -0.66 -9.15 -4.68
CA GLY A 77 -0.88 -7.70 -4.71
C GLY A 77 0.37 -6.88 -5.10
N ASN A 78 0.14 -5.62 -5.45
CA ASN A 78 1.19 -4.63 -5.62
C ASN A 78 1.64 -4.05 -4.27
N PRO A 79 2.82 -3.43 -4.22
CA PRO A 79 3.77 -3.23 -5.31
C PRO A 79 4.57 -4.48 -5.66
N ALA A 80 4.89 -4.61 -6.95
CA ALA A 80 5.77 -5.65 -7.47
C ALA A 80 7.21 -5.53 -6.93
N SER A 81 7.65 -4.31 -6.63
CA SER A 81 8.92 -4.06 -5.96
C SER A 81 8.90 -2.76 -5.15
N ILE A 82 9.74 -2.72 -4.12
CA ILE A 82 9.94 -1.56 -3.27
C ILE A 82 11.43 -1.20 -3.33
N ARG A 83 11.75 0.05 -3.65
CA ARG A 83 13.11 0.58 -3.57
C ARG A 83 13.13 1.75 -2.60
N ILE A 84 14.10 1.74 -1.70
CA ILE A 84 14.32 2.80 -0.73
C ILE A 84 15.71 3.38 -1.00
N ASP A 85 15.81 4.69 -1.05
CA ASP A 85 17.08 5.42 -1.05
C ASP A 85 17.04 6.55 -0.03
N GLU A 86 18.09 7.38 0.04
CA GLU A 86 18.20 8.45 1.04
C GLU A 86 17.17 9.58 0.90
N THR A 87 16.46 9.61 -0.22
CA THR A 87 15.59 10.71 -0.64
C THR A 87 14.17 10.29 -1.01
N LYS A 88 13.91 8.99 -1.16
CA LYS A 88 12.59 8.50 -1.55
C LYS A 88 12.39 7.01 -1.28
N VAL A 89 11.11 6.68 -1.13
CA VAL A 89 10.59 5.33 -1.32
C VAL A 89 9.90 5.28 -2.69
N THR A 90 10.21 4.26 -3.49
CA THR A 90 9.60 4.00 -4.80
C THR A 90 8.85 2.68 -4.74
N LEU A 91 7.56 2.70 -5.09
CA LEU A 91 6.74 1.50 -5.25
C LEU A 91 6.48 1.28 -6.74
N SER A 92 6.90 0.13 -7.26
CA SER A 92 6.60 -0.25 -8.65
C SER A 92 5.27 -0.97 -8.71
N ILE A 93 4.32 -0.40 -9.43
CA ILE A 93 3.00 -0.98 -9.66
C ILE A 93 3.02 -1.70 -11.01
N SER A 94 2.72 -2.98 -11.00
CA SER A 94 2.58 -3.82 -12.19
C SER A 94 1.12 -3.90 -12.62
N SER A 95 0.92 -3.70 -13.92
CA SER A 95 -0.37 -3.77 -14.60
C SER A 95 -0.98 -5.17 -14.48
N GLY A 96 -2.29 -5.23 -14.29
CA GLY A 96 -3.05 -6.49 -14.29
C GLY A 96 -2.91 -7.35 -13.02
N ILE A 97 -2.05 -6.98 -12.07
CA ILE A 97 -1.97 -7.58 -10.74
C ILE A 97 -2.76 -6.71 -9.77
N PRO A 98 -3.61 -7.26 -8.88
CA PRO A 98 -4.33 -6.47 -7.88
C PRO A 98 -3.41 -5.52 -7.11
N LEU A 99 -3.94 -4.41 -6.61
CA LEU A 99 -3.20 -3.55 -5.69
C LEU A 99 -2.98 -4.20 -4.33
N HIS A 100 -3.98 -4.91 -3.83
CA HIS A 100 -3.88 -5.70 -2.60
C HIS A 100 -4.94 -6.81 -2.63
N GLY A 101 -4.73 -7.82 -1.80
CA GLY A 101 -5.71 -8.87 -1.54
C GLY A 101 -5.84 -9.12 -0.05
N PHE A 102 -7.06 -9.29 0.43
CA PHE A 102 -7.35 -9.63 1.83
C PHE A 102 -8.23 -10.88 1.90
N PHE A 103 -7.84 -11.84 2.72
CA PHE A 103 -8.61 -13.05 2.98
C PHE A 103 -9.38 -12.91 4.29
N GLU A 104 -10.70 -13.07 4.23
CA GLU A 104 -11.57 -13.02 5.41
C GLU A 104 -12.04 -14.44 5.77
N PRO A 105 -11.44 -15.09 6.80
CA PRO A 105 -11.69 -16.50 7.10
C PRO A 105 -13.14 -16.81 7.48
N GLN A 106 -13.89 -15.85 8.03
CA GLN A 106 -15.30 -16.04 8.40
C GLN A 106 -16.19 -16.19 7.17
N THR A 107 -15.82 -15.60 6.04
CA THR A 107 -16.53 -15.76 4.76
C THR A 107 -15.87 -16.79 3.86
N GLY A 108 -14.63 -17.20 4.19
CA GLY A 108 -13.80 -18.05 3.34
C GLY A 108 -13.42 -17.40 2.00
N GLY A 109 -13.62 -16.09 1.86
CA GLY A 109 -13.49 -15.36 0.61
C GLY A 109 -12.27 -14.45 0.56
N TRP A 110 -11.76 -14.23 -0.65
CA TRP A 110 -10.77 -13.19 -0.93
C TRP A 110 -11.45 -11.97 -1.54
N THR A 111 -11.04 -10.79 -1.08
CA THR A 111 -11.33 -9.51 -1.73
C THR A 111 -10.06 -8.95 -2.36
N TYR A 112 -10.16 -8.53 -3.61
CA TYR A 112 -9.05 -7.90 -4.34
C TYR A 112 -9.44 -6.50 -4.80
N TRP A 113 -8.46 -5.61 -4.81
CA TRP A 113 -8.65 -4.22 -5.26
C TRP A 113 -7.79 -3.92 -6.47
N ARG A 114 -8.35 -3.21 -7.46
CA ARG A 114 -7.61 -2.75 -8.66
C ARG A 114 -7.24 -1.27 -8.60
N SER A 115 -7.94 -0.52 -7.77
CA SER A 115 -7.66 0.86 -7.40
C SER A 115 -7.55 0.97 -5.87
N GLY A 116 -7.01 2.08 -5.38
CA GLY A 116 -6.84 2.34 -3.95
C GLY A 116 -5.77 3.36 -3.66
N PHE A 117 -5.24 3.30 -2.44
CA PHE A 117 -4.30 4.27 -1.93
C PHE A 117 -3.14 3.59 -1.23
N PHE A 118 -1.93 4.10 -1.48
CA PHE A 118 -0.75 3.74 -0.72
C PHE A 118 -0.30 4.91 0.15
N ARG A 119 0.19 4.61 1.35
CA ARG A 119 0.81 5.57 2.25
C ARG A 119 2.12 5.02 2.78
N VAL A 120 3.12 5.89 2.88
CA VAL A 120 4.42 5.59 3.46
C VAL A 120 4.59 6.46 4.70
N ALA A 121 4.92 5.81 5.82
CA ALA A 121 5.26 6.49 7.06
C ALA A 121 6.63 6.01 7.56
N ILE A 122 7.46 6.94 8.01
CA ILE A 122 8.80 6.68 8.57
C ILE A 122 8.80 7.21 10.00
N PRO A 123 8.84 6.32 11.02
CA PRO A 123 8.85 6.77 12.41
C PRO A 123 10.03 7.69 12.71
N SER A 124 9.80 8.68 13.57
CA SER A 124 10.91 9.46 14.14
C SER A 124 11.80 8.51 14.95
N GLN A 125 13.12 8.58 14.75
CA GLN A 125 14.05 7.88 15.63
C GLN A 125 14.00 8.56 17.00
N SER A 126 13.65 7.79 18.03
CA SER A 126 13.88 8.19 19.41
C SER A 126 15.38 8.40 19.58
N ARG A 127 15.79 9.60 19.98
CA ARG A 127 17.17 9.85 20.42
C ARG A 127 17.42 9.20 21.77
#